data_AF-A0A1H7GUV6-F1
#
_entry.id   AF-A0A1H7GUV6-F1
#
_cell.length_a   1.000
_cell.length_b   1.000
_cell.length_c   1.000
_cell.angle_alpha   90.00
_cell.angle_beta   90.00
_cell.angle_gamma   90.00
#
_symmetry.space_group_name_H-M   'P 1'
#
loop_
_entity.id
_entity.type
_entity.pdbx_description
1 polymer ?
#
loop_
_entity_poly.entity_id
_entity_poly.type
_entity_poly.pdbx_seq_one_letter_code
_entity_poly.pdbx_strand_id
1 'polypeptide(L)'
;MKKLSHQFDKPKRSVASPEALEALRNNNAVRWYVLSLPDCHRGGVRGLQREQDRRIQAGEPSFGFFAPSYQEVRRIDGKFVNTQRPLLFNYVFVRASERDVFQLMQRFPVLSFLPRVRERKREYFPYLSDAAMENLQWVARSYSNTLPVYIPQPDGLRKGDRIRITEGRFKGVEATVVIQPGAGRKDVMVCVENWMWVPLLRVMPGEYEVIALNDEDKHVYTRLDNDCMLNGLHSALQRYHSAEGVNEEDRSLAARALKEYGNLQMDTDVMRCKLYAILLPAYTILGMEEEAAKLVGVMQTMLPLVKAEQSRALAVVTLYGCTDSSIYYHLAHEAVDPWKKEEKPKKSKQQLINRLDDYDRWLRH
;
A
#
# COMPACT_ATOMS: atom_id res chain seq x y z
N MET A 1 -12.43 78.49 -31.46
CA MET A 1 -12.30 77.27 -32.28
C MET A 1 -11.22 76.36 -31.70
N LYS A 2 -11.58 75.19 -31.16
CA LYS A 2 -10.72 73.99 -31.11
C LYS A 2 -11.58 72.78 -30.75
N LYS A 3 -11.49 71.76 -31.60
CA LYS A 3 -12.31 70.54 -31.68
C LYS A 3 -12.06 69.63 -30.46
N LEU A 4 -13.11 69.08 -29.88
CA LEU A 4 -13.06 67.91 -29.00
C LEU A 4 -13.15 66.66 -29.89
N SER A 5 -12.06 65.92 -30.01
CA SER A 5 -12.03 64.61 -30.68
C SER A 5 -12.37 63.51 -29.68
N HIS A 6 -13.56 62.93 -29.80
CA HIS A 6 -13.90 61.66 -29.14
C HIS A 6 -13.17 60.52 -29.86
N GLN A 7 -12.22 59.90 -29.18
CA GLN A 7 -11.54 58.69 -29.63
C GLN A 7 -12.41 57.49 -29.24
N PHE A 8 -12.89 56.74 -30.24
CA PHE A 8 -13.55 55.45 -30.06
C PHE A 8 -12.53 54.42 -29.58
N ASP A 9 -12.68 53.91 -28.36
CA ASP A 9 -11.87 52.78 -27.87
C ASP A 9 -12.52 51.47 -28.34
N LYS A 10 -11.76 50.66 -29.09
CA LYS A 10 -12.23 49.34 -29.59
C LYS A 10 -12.29 48.34 -28.41
N PRO A 11 -13.25 47.39 -28.41
CA PRO A 11 -13.36 46.44 -27.31
C PRO A 11 -12.14 45.50 -27.28
N LYS A 12 -11.41 45.51 -26.16
CA LYS A 12 -10.34 44.55 -25.86
C LYS A 12 -10.93 43.14 -25.80
N ARG A 13 -10.50 42.26 -26.70
CA ARG A 13 -10.77 40.81 -26.61
C ARG A 13 -10.18 40.29 -25.29
N SER A 14 -11.03 39.84 -24.37
CA SER A 14 -10.60 39.19 -23.14
C SER A 14 -9.99 37.83 -23.47
N VAL A 15 -8.68 37.68 -23.22
CA VAL A 15 -8.02 36.38 -23.25
C VAL A 15 -8.38 35.68 -21.95
N ALA A 16 -9.09 34.55 -22.03
CA ALA A 16 -9.51 33.78 -20.87
C ALA A 16 -8.29 33.34 -20.03
N SER A 17 -8.42 33.37 -18.69
CA SER A 17 -7.34 32.95 -17.79
C SER A 17 -6.98 31.47 -18.00
N PRO A 18 -5.74 31.04 -17.70
CA PRO A 18 -5.34 29.63 -17.80
C PRO A 18 -6.26 28.69 -17.02
N GLU A 19 -6.75 29.13 -15.86
CA GLU A 19 -7.71 28.39 -15.02
C GLU A 19 -9.08 28.28 -15.70
N ALA A 20 -9.56 29.34 -16.36
CA ALA A 20 -10.82 29.30 -17.12
C ALA A 20 -10.72 28.38 -18.35
N LEU A 21 -9.57 28.35 -19.01
CA LEU A 21 -9.29 27.43 -20.12
C LEU A 21 -9.22 25.97 -19.64
N GLU A 22 -8.65 25.71 -18.47
CA GLU A 22 -8.58 24.36 -17.89
C GLU A 22 -9.95 23.87 -17.40
N ALA A 23 -10.74 24.76 -16.78
CA ALA A 23 -12.13 24.49 -16.44
C ALA A 23 -12.99 24.18 -17.67
N LEU A 24 -12.80 24.93 -18.77
CA LEU A 24 -13.50 24.67 -20.03
C LEU A 24 -13.10 23.32 -20.65
N ARG A 25 -11.82 22.94 -20.55
CA ARG A 25 -11.34 21.62 -20.99
C ARG A 25 -11.93 20.49 -20.15
N ASN A 26 -11.99 20.65 -18.83
CA ASN A 26 -12.60 19.65 -17.95
C ASN A 26 -14.10 19.51 -18.22
N ASN A 27 -14.81 20.63 -18.41
CA ASN A 27 -16.24 20.62 -18.64
C ASN A 27 -16.68 19.83 -19.89
N ASN A 28 -15.83 19.85 -20.93
CA ASN A 28 -16.09 19.19 -22.21
C ASN A 28 -15.36 17.84 -22.38
N ALA A 29 -14.52 17.44 -21.42
CA ALA A 29 -13.74 16.21 -21.53
C ALA A 29 -14.62 14.98 -21.28
N VAL A 30 -14.69 14.07 -22.25
CA VAL A 30 -15.36 12.77 -22.07
C VAL A 30 -14.41 11.82 -21.33
N ARG A 31 -14.77 11.49 -20.08
CA ARG A 31 -13.99 10.63 -19.18
C ARG A 31 -14.91 9.79 -18.31
N TRP A 32 -14.36 8.80 -17.62
CA TRP A 32 -15.11 8.00 -16.65
C TRP A 32 -15.18 8.69 -15.30
N TYR A 33 -16.25 9.46 -15.06
CA TYR A 33 -16.51 10.10 -13.77
C TYR A 33 -17.09 9.11 -12.76
N VAL A 34 -16.76 9.33 -11.49
CA VAL A 34 -17.28 8.54 -10.36
C VAL A 34 -18.34 9.34 -9.62
N LEU A 35 -19.55 8.79 -9.58
CA LEU A 35 -20.72 9.38 -8.93
C LEU A 35 -21.11 8.55 -7.72
N SER A 36 -21.42 9.21 -6.60
CA SER A 36 -22.00 8.57 -5.42
C SER A 36 -23.53 8.52 -5.50
N LEU A 37 -24.08 7.51 -4.85
CA LEU A 37 -25.49 7.32 -4.55
C LEU A 37 -25.64 7.24 -3.02
N PRO A 38 -26.81 7.55 -2.44
CA PRO A 38 -27.01 7.45 -0.99
C PRO A 38 -27.08 6.00 -0.52
N ASP A 39 -26.69 5.73 0.73
CA ASP A 39 -26.52 4.41 1.37
C ASP A 39 -27.74 3.45 1.39
N CYS A 40 -28.89 3.83 0.84
CA CYS A 40 -30.15 3.10 1.01
C CYS A 40 -30.90 2.81 -0.29
N HIS A 41 -30.30 3.08 -1.45
CA HIS A 41 -31.03 3.04 -2.71
C HIS A 41 -31.16 1.60 -3.26
N ARG A 42 -32.40 1.12 -3.46
CA ARG A 42 -32.70 -0.22 -4.01
C ARG A 42 -32.79 -0.28 -5.54
N GLY A 43 -32.51 0.82 -6.26
CA GLY A 43 -32.88 0.93 -7.69
C GLY A 43 -32.07 1.88 -8.58
N GLY A 44 -30.93 2.41 -8.13
CA GLY A 44 -30.17 3.48 -8.81
C GLY A 44 -29.71 3.10 -10.21
N VAL A 45 -29.20 1.87 -10.37
CA VAL A 45 -28.78 1.33 -11.68
C VAL A 45 -29.95 1.15 -12.64
N ARG A 46 -31.13 0.77 -12.14
CA ARG A 46 -32.33 0.57 -12.99
C ARG A 46 -32.82 1.87 -13.61
N GLY A 47 -32.66 3.00 -12.91
CA GLY A 47 -32.97 4.33 -13.44
C GLY A 47 -32.05 4.72 -14.59
N LEU A 48 -30.75 4.50 -14.42
CA LEU A 48 -29.73 4.81 -15.43
C LEU A 48 -29.87 3.96 -16.69
N GLN A 49 -30.15 2.66 -16.55
CA GLN A 49 -30.40 1.80 -17.71
C GLN A 49 -31.61 2.30 -18.52
N ARG A 50 -32.73 2.64 -17.85
CA ARG A 50 -33.93 3.17 -18.53
C ARG A 50 -33.67 4.48 -19.25
N GLU A 51 -32.85 5.38 -18.68
CA GLU A 51 -32.49 6.63 -19.35
C GLU A 51 -31.58 6.37 -20.56
N GLN A 52 -30.65 5.42 -20.46
CA GLN A 52 -29.84 5.01 -21.60
C GLN A 52 -30.73 4.47 -22.73
N ASP A 53 -31.67 3.58 -22.41
CA ASP A 53 -32.61 3.00 -23.37
C ASP A 53 -33.48 4.09 -24.02
N ARG A 54 -33.98 5.06 -23.23
CA ARG A 54 -34.75 6.20 -23.72
C ARG A 54 -33.95 7.06 -24.70
N ARG A 55 -32.68 7.38 -24.40
CA ARG A 55 -31.82 8.19 -25.28
C ARG A 55 -31.58 7.50 -26.61
N ILE A 56 -31.32 6.19 -26.57
CA ILE A 56 -31.17 5.35 -27.76
C ILE A 56 -32.45 5.41 -28.61
N GLN A 57 -33.63 5.31 -27.99
CA GLN A 57 -34.93 5.42 -28.68
C GLN A 57 -35.21 6.82 -29.24
N ALA A 58 -34.77 7.88 -28.55
CA ALA A 58 -34.98 9.27 -28.94
C ALA A 58 -33.93 9.81 -29.94
N GLY A 59 -32.92 9.02 -30.31
CA GLY A 59 -31.81 9.47 -31.15
C GLY A 59 -30.86 10.45 -30.46
N GLU A 60 -30.89 10.50 -29.13
CA GLU A 60 -30.00 11.33 -28.32
C GLU A 60 -28.64 10.63 -28.10
N PRO A 61 -27.54 11.38 -27.84
CA PRO A 61 -26.25 10.78 -27.53
C PRO A 61 -26.31 9.82 -26.33
N SER A 62 -25.90 8.56 -26.56
CA SER A 62 -25.78 7.58 -25.48
C SER A 62 -24.59 7.92 -24.59
N PHE A 63 -24.66 7.48 -23.33
CA PHE A 63 -23.55 7.57 -22.39
C PHE A 63 -23.18 6.15 -21.93
N GLY A 64 -21.89 5.92 -21.69
CA GLY A 64 -21.45 4.67 -21.06
C GLY A 64 -21.68 4.75 -19.56
N PHE A 65 -22.18 3.68 -18.95
CA PHE A 65 -22.16 3.59 -17.49
C PHE A 65 -21.79 2.18 -17.05
N PHE A 66 -21.20 2.09 -15.87
CA PHE A 66 -20.84 0.84 -15.23
C PHE A 66 -21.18 0.94 -13.74
N ALA A 67 -21.97 0.00 -13.25
CA ALA A 67 -22.44 -0.04 -11.87
C ALA A 67 -22.50 -1.49 -11.39
N PRO A 68 -21.39 -2.02 -10.86
CA PRO A 68 -21.32 -3.41 -10.42
C PRO A 68 -22.19 -3.63 -9.17
N SER A 69 -22.65 -4.87 -8.96
CA SER A 69 -23.45 -5.27 -7.80
C SER A 69 -22.77 -6.39 -7.00
N TYR A 70 -23.25 -6.71 -5.81
CA TYR A 70 -22.90 -7.90 -5.04
C TYR A 70 -24.14 -8.64 -4.55
N GLN A 71 -24.00 -9.92 -4.23
CA GLN A 71 -25.03 -10.71 -3.58
C GLN A 71 -24.68 -10.86 -2.10
N GLU A 72 -25.57 -10.36 -1.25
CA GLU A 72 -25.56 -10.57 0.18
C GLU A 72 -26.45 -11.77 0.50
N VAL A 73 -25.89 -12.88 0.97
CA VAL A 73 -26.67 -14.03 1.44
C VAL A 73 -27.06 -13.78 2.90
N ARG A 74 -28.32 -13.45 3.16
CA ARG A 74 -28.83 -13.28 4.52
C ARG A 74 -29.62 -14.50 4.95
N ARG A 75 -29.45 -14.91 6.21
CA ARG A 75 -30.31 -15.92 6.82
C ARG A 75 -31.50 -15.19 7.44
N ILE A 76 -32.67 -15.32 6.82
CA ILE A 76 -33.93 -14.78 7.32
C ILE A 76 -34.85 -15.97 7.55
N ASP A 77 -35.35 -16.12 8.77
CA ASP A 77 -36.25 -17.22 9.17
C ASP A 77 -35.73 -18.61 8.78
N GLY A 78 -34.45 -18.86 9.03
CA GLY A 78 -33.81 -20.14 8.75
C GLY A 78 -33.50 -20.43 7.28
N LYS A 79 -33.96 -19.59 6.33
CA LYS A 79 -33.70 -19.72 4.89
C LYS A 79 -32.60 -18.76 4.44
N PHE A 80 -31.76 -19.22 3.53
CA PHE A 80 -30.78 -18.37 2.86
C PHE A 80 -31.48 -17.57 1.76
N VAL A 81 -31.45 -16.25 1.90
CA VAL A 81 -32.02 -15.30 0.95
C VAL A 81 -30.88 -14.55 0.28
N ASN A 82 -30.75 -14.71 -1.05
CA ASN A 82 -29.81 -13.94 -1.86
C ASN A 82 -30.39 -12.54 -2.11
N THR A 83 -29.77 -11.51 -1.54
CA THR A 83 -30.15 -10.10 -1.73
C THR A 83 -29.10 -9.41 -2.60
N GLN A 84 -29.47 -8.97 -3.80
CA GLN A 84 -28.57 -8.12 -4.60
C GLN A 84 -28.46 -6.71 -3.99
N ARG A 85 -27.22 -6.24 -3.85
CA ARG A 85 -26.83 -4.94 -3.31
C ARG A 85 -25.90 -4.23 -4.31
N PRO A 86 -25.93 -2.90 -4.41
CA PRO A 86 -24.93 -2.16 -5.20
C PRO A 86 -23.53 -2.41 -4.61
N LEU A 87 -22.55 -2.71 -5.44
CA LEU A 87 -21.18 -2.93 -5.01
C LEU A 87 -20.37 -1.65 -5.18
N LEU A 88 -19.47 -1.43 -4.21
CA LEU A 88 -18.60 -0.28 -4.01
C LEU A 88 -19.37 0.92 -3.52
N PHE A 89 -19.49 1.11 -2.20
CA PHE A 89 -19.76 2.42 -1.56
C PHE A 89 -20.82 3.30 -2.27
N ASN A 90 -21.85 2.68 -2.87
CA ASN A 90 -22.84 3.34 -3.70
C ASN A 90 -22.30 4.13 -4.91
N TYR A 91 -21.22 3.69 -5.56
CA TYR A 91 -20.64 4.38 -6.72
C TYR A 91 -21.17 3.87 -8.06
N VAL A 92 -21.34 4.81 -8.99
CA VAL A 92 -21.61 4.57 -10.41
C VAL A 92 -20.56 5.26 -11.24
N PHE A 93 -20.05 4.54 -12.23
CA PHE A 93 -19.12 5.07 -13.21
C PHE A 93 -19.87 5.52 -14.44
N VAL A 94 -19.68 6.77 -14.87
CA VAL A 94 -20.33 7.35 -16.05
C VAL A 94 -19.28 7.91 -17.00
N ARG A 95 -19.27 7.42 -18.24
CA ARG A 95 -18.43 7.93 -19.32
C ARG A 95 -19.16 9.03 -20.06
N ALA A 96 -18.89 10.28 -19.70
CA ALA A 96 -19.53 11.47 -20.27
C ALA A 96 -18.69 12.73 -20.01
N SER A 97 -19.14 13.89 -20.51
CA SER A 97 -18.58 15.20 -20.13
C SER A 97 -19.16 15.67 -18.79
N GLU A 98 -18.49 16.58 -18.06
CA GLU A 98 -19.05 17.11 -16.79
C GLU A 98 -20.42 17.75 -17.02
N ARG A 99 -20.58 18.48 -18.13
CA ARG A 99 -21.86 19.07 -18.54
C ARG A 99 -22.97 18.02 -18.63
N ASP A 100 -22.69 16.89 -19.27
CA ASP A 100 -23.68 15.82 -19.45
C ASP A 100 -23.97 15.11 -18.14
N VAL A 101 -22.96 14.97 -17.27
CA VAL A 101 -23.15 14.42 -15.93
C VAL A 101 -24.01 15.35 -15.07
N PHE A 102 -23.82 16.68 -15.14
CA PHE A 102 -24.69 17.63 -14.45
C PHE A 102 -26.15 17.54 -14.93
N GLN A 103 -26.37 17.37 -16.23
CA GLN A 103 -27.72 17.11 -16.76
C GLN A 103 -28.29 15.78 -16.25
N LEU A 104 -27.46 14.74 -16.17
CA LEU A 104 -27.86 13.45 -15.62
C LEU A 104 -28.24 13.57 -14.14
N MET A 105 -27.49 14.35 -13.35
CA MET A 105 -27.78 14.63 -11.94
C MET A 105 -29.07 15.44 -11.74
N GLN A 106 -29.42 16.35 -12.66
CA GLN A 106 -30.73 17.03 -12.61
C GLN A 106 -31.90 16.05 -12.76
N ARG A 107 -31.72 15.02 -13.59
CA ARG A 107 -32.72 13.97 -13.81
C ARG A 107 -32.74 12.91 -12.71
N PHE A 108 -31.58 12.64 -12.12
CA PHE A 108 -31.38 11.71 -11.02
C PHE A 108 -30.72 12.45 -9.83
N PRO A 109 -31.49 13.20 -9.02
CA PRO A 109 -30.95 13.99 -7.91
C PRO A 109 -30.23 13.18 -6.82
N VAL A 110 -30.40 11.85 -6.86
CA VAL A 110 -29.69 10.91 -6.00
C VAL A 110 -28.21 10.75 -6.39
N LEU A 111 -27.83 11.07 -7.63
CA LEU A 111 -26.43 11.04 -8.04
C LEU A 111 -25.73 12.30 -7.57
N SER A 112 -24.50 12.14 -7.07
CA SER A 112 -23.65 13.25 -6.69
C SER A 112 -22.22 13.00 -7.17
N PHE A 113 -21.53 14.06 -7.59
CA PHE A 113 -20.08 13.94 -7.79
C PHE A 113 -19.39 13.65 -6.46
N LEU A 114 -18.30 12.89 -6.53
CA LEU A 114 -17.34 12.83 -5.44
C LEU A 114 -16.71 14.21 -5.16
N PRO A 115 -16.21 14.45 -3.94
CA PRO A 115 -15.42 15.63 -3.64
C PRO A 115 -14.27 15.79 -4.63
N ARG A 116 -13.95 17.04 -5.00
CA ARG A 116 -12.88 17.31 -5.95
C ARG A 116 -11.52 16.91 -5.39
N VAL A 117 -10.67 16.37 -6.26
CA VAL A 117 -9.26 16.11 -5.98
C VAL A 117 -8.49 17.41 -6.16
N ARG A 118 -7.64 17.74 -5.19
CA ARG A 118 -6.75 18.91 -5.21
C ARG A 118 -5.32 18.44 -5.38
N GLU A 119 -4.74 18.69 -6.55
CA GLU A 119 -3.34 18.42 -6.83
C GLU A 119 -2.63 19.69 -7.25
N ARG A 120 -1.69 20.17 -6.42
CA ARG A 120 -0.88 21.37 -6.64
C ARG A 120 -1.72 22.62 -6.97
N LYS A 121 -1.98 22.86 -8.27
CA LYS A 121 -2.74 24.00 -8.83
C LYS A 121 -4.01 23.56 -9.58
N ARG A 122 -4.36 22.28 -9.54
CA ARG A 122 -5.51 21.71 -10.24
C ARG A 122 -6.55 21.24 -9.25
N GLU A 123 -7.80 21.54 -9.58
CA GLU A 123 -8.97 21.02 -8.86
C GLU A 123 -9.92 20.40 -9.88
N TYR A 124 -10.23 19.11 -9.75
CA TYR A 124 -11.06 18.37 -10.71
C TYR A 124 -11.91 17.30 -10.01
N PHE A 125 -13.02 16.93 -10.64
CA PHE A 125 -13.81 15.79 -10.17
C PHE A 125 -13.08 14.47 -10.46
N PRO A 126 -13.08 13.49 -9.55
CA PRO A 126 -12.38 12.24 -9.78
C PRO A 126 -12.86 11.52 -11.05
N TYR A 127 -11.91 11.11 -11.89
CA TYR A 127 -12.18 10.40 -13.14
C TYR A 127 -11.12 9.33 -13.42
N LEU A 128 -11.55 8.21 -14.03
CA LEU A 128 -10.67 7.11 -14.44
C LEU A 128 -10.22 7.25 -15.89
N SER A 129 -9.03 6.73 -16.17
CA SER A 129 -8.61 6.43 -17.54
C SER A 129 -9.46 5.30 -18.14
N ASP A 130 -9.61 5.27 -19.47
CA ASP A 130 -10.30 4.17 -20.16
C ASP A 130 -9.65 2.81 -19.83
N ALA A 131 -8.32 2.75 -19.72
CA ALA A 131 -7.57 1.54 -19.35
C ALA A 131 -7.86 1.08 -17.90
N ALA A 132 -7.91 2.00 -16.93
CA ALA A 132 -8.27 1.66 -15.55
C ALA A 132 -9.72 1.15 -15.46
N MET A 133 -10.63 1.73 -16.26
CA MET A 133 -12.01 1.27 -16.33
C MET A 133 -12.11 -0.12 -16.98
N GLU A 134 -11.39 -0.39 -18.06
CA GLU A 134 -11.36 -1.71 -18.70
C GLU A 134 -10.90 -2.79 -17.72
N ASN A 135 -9.85 -2.51 -16.93
CA ASN A 135 -9.38 -3.42 -15.89
C ASN A 135 -10.45 -3.67 -14.82
N LEU A 136 -11.09 -2.62 -14.32
CA LEU A 136 -12.16 -2.75 -13.32
C LEU A 136 -13.36 -3.55 -13.87
N GLN A 137 -13.73 -3.34 -15.13
CA GLN A 137 -14.78 -4.13 -15.79
C GLN A 137 -14.38 -5.59 -15.94
N TRP A 138 -13.13 -5.87 -16.32
CA TRP A 138 -12.61 -7.23 -16.45
C TRP A 138 -12.63 -7.98 -15.11
N VAL A 139 -12.23 -7.28 -14.04
CA VAL A 139 -12.34 -7.78 -12.66
C VAL A 139 -13.80 -8.02 -12.26
N ALA A 140 -14.75 -7.18 -12.66
CA ALA A 140 -16.16 -7.40 -12.30
C ALA A 140 -16.85 -8.51 -13.12
N ARG A 141 -16.56 -8.61 -14.43
CA ARG A 141 -17.08 -9.68 -15.33
C ARG A 141 -16.66 -11.05 -14.84
N SER A 142 -15.47 -11.12 -14.26
CA SER A 142 -14.93 -12.31 -13.61
C SER A 142 -15.85 -12.89 -12.52
N TYR A 143 -16.76 -12.09 -11.95
CA TYR A 143 -17.72 -12.50 -10.95
C TYR A 143 -19.18 -12.33 -11.40
N SER A 144 -19.46 -12.40 -12.71
CA SER A 144 -20.82 -12.19 -13.23
C SER A 144 -21.44 -10.86 -12.76
N ASN A 145 -20.62 -9.80 -12.66
CA ASN A 145 -20.99 -8.49 -12.12
C ASN A 145 -21.57 -8.52 -10.68
N THR A 146 -21.25 -9.59 -9.94
CA THR A 146 -21.67 -9.88 -8.57
C THR A 146 -20.44 -10.22 -7.71
N LEU A 147 -19.79 -9.21 -7.16
CA LEU A 147 -18.53 -9.38 -6.41
C LEU A 147 -18.79 -10.03 -5.02
N PRO A 148 -18.22 -11.21 -4.68
CA PRO A 148 -18.45 -11.91 -3.41
C PRO A 148 -17.65 -11.35 -2.22
N VAL A 149 -18.31 -10.89 -1.15
CA VAL A 149 -17.65 -10.40 0.09
C VAL A 149 -16.83 -11.50 0.77
N TYR A 150 -15.54 -11.25 1.05
CA TYR A 150 -14.66 -12.13 1.84
C TYR A 150 -14.20 -11.41 3.10
N ILE A 151 -14.26 -12.10 4.25
CA ILE A 151 -13.78 -11.62 5.54
C ILE A 151 -12.46 -12.35 5.82
N PRO A 152 -11.29 -11.70 5.72
CA PRO A 152 -10.05 -12.33 6.14
C PRO A 152 -10.01 -12.46 7.67
N GLN A 153 -9.41 -13.55 8.14
CA GLN A 153 -9.00 -13.65 9.54
C GLN A 153 -7.77 -12.75 9.80
N PRO A 154 -7.69 -12.12 10.98
CA PRO A 154 -6.88 -10.91 11.22
C PRO A 154 -5.37 -11.12 11.39
N ASP A 155 -4.86 -12.33 11.15
CA ASP A 155 -3.51 -12.72 11.54
C ASP A 155 -2.50 -12.31 10.46
N GLY A 156 -2.03 -11.05 10.52
CA GLY A 156 -0.82 -10.59 9.81
C GLY A 156 -0.91 -9.26 9.08
N LEU A 157 -2.10 -8.84 8.62
CA LEU A 157 -2.28 -7.60 7.86
C LEU A 157 -2.54 -6.39 8.79
N ARG A 158 -2.03 -5.20 8.48
CA ARG A 158 -2.34 -3.95 9.21
C ARG A 158 -2.76 -2.84 8.25
N LYS A 159 -3.54 -1.89 8.74
CA LYS A 159 -3.98 -0.71 7.97
C LYS A 159 -2.75 -0.01 7.37
N GLY A 160 -2.80 0.25 6.06
CA GLY A 160 -1.76 0.93 5.30
C GLY A 160 -0.66 0.02 4.74
N ASP A 161 -0.60 -1.27 5.10
CA ASP A 161 0.36 -2.20 4.49
C ASP A 161 0.09 -2.27 2.98
N ARG A 162 1.13 -2.09 2.15
CA ARG A 162 1.06 -2.36 0.72
C ARG A 162 1.38 -3.82 0.47
N ILE A 163 0.56 -4.49 -0.32
CA ILE A 163 0.71 -5.90 -0.62
C ILE A 163 0.67 -6.15 -2.13
N ARG A 164 1.29 -7.23 -2.59
CA ARG A 164 1.16 -7.75 -3.95
C ARG A 164 0.61 -9.17 -3.89
N ILE A 165 -0.30 -9.50 -4.79
CA ILE A 165 -0.86 -10.85 -4.88
C ILE A 165 0.07 -11.74 -5.69
N THR A 166 0.42 -12.88 -5.12
CA THR A 166 1.37 -13.85 -5.69
C THR A 166 0.68 -15.01 -6.39
N GLU A 167 -0.56 -15.31 -6.02
CA GLU A 167 -1.31 -16.48 -6.48
C GLU A 167 -2.80 -16.18 -6.76
N GLY A 168 -3.49 -17.12 -7.39
CA GLY A 168 -4.91 -16.98 -7.72
C GLY A 168 -5.19 -16.02 -8.88
N ARG A 169 -6.47 -15.65 -9.03
CA ARG A 169 -6.98 -14.90 -10.20
C ARG A 169 -6.40 -13.49 -10.33
N PHE A 170 -5.84 -12.95 -9.26
CA PHE A 170 -5.33 -11.58 -9.18
C PHE A 170 -3.82 -11.48 -9.05
N LYS A 171 -3.09 -12.55 -9.41
CA LYS A 171 -1.63 -12.58 -9.42
C LYS A 171 -1.04 -11.34 -10.12
N GLY A 172 -0.13 -10.65 -9.43
CA GLY A 172 0.56 -9.45 -9.90
C GLY A 172 -0.08 -8.12 -9.49
N VAL A 173 -1.29 -8.11 -8.92
CA VAL A 173 -1.97 -6.88 -8.50
C VAL A 173 -1.40 -6.36 -7.18
N GLU A 174 -1.12 -5.05 -7.11
CA GLU A 174 -0.75 -4.35 -5.88
C GLU A 174 -1.95 -3.69 -5.20
N ALA A 175 -1.94 -3.67 -3.86
CA ALA A 175 -3.06 -3.26 -3.03
C ALA A 175 -2.59 -2.61 -1.73
N THR A 176 -3.46 -1.89 -1.03
CA THR A 176 -3.23 -1.37 0.32
C THR A 176 -4.32 -1.87 1.25
N VAL A 177 -3.94 -2.29 2.44
CA VAL A 177 -4.87 -2.76 3.46
C VAL A 177 -5.59 -1.58 4.11
N VAL A 178 -6.91 -1.65 4.28
CA VAL A 178 -7.67 -0.66 5.07
C VAL A 178 -8.48 -1.34 6.18
N ILE A 179 -8.78 -0.59 7.23
CA ILE A 179 -9.71 -1.03 8.28
C ILE A 179 -11.04 -0.33 8.07
N GLN A 180 -12.12 -1.09 7.94
CA GLN A 180 -13.45 -0.51 7.82
C GLN A 180 -13.84 0.20 9.13
N PRO A 181 -14.35 1.44 9.08
CA PRO A 181 -14.91 2.11 10.25
C PRO A 181 -16.05 1.27 10.85
N GLY A 182 -15.91 0.90 12.13
CA GLY A 182 -17.01 0.30 12.92
C GLY A 182 -17.01 -1.22 13.08
N ALA A 183 -16.09 -1.99 12.47
CA ALA A 183 -16.12 -3.45 12.58
C ALA A 183 -14.78 -4.13 12.92
N GLY A 184 -13.67 -3.40 13.03
CA GLY A 184 -12.35 -4.00 13.30
C GLY A 184 -11.87 -4.98 12.22
N ARG A 185 -12.56 -5.04 11.06
CA ARG A 185 -12.26 -5.92 9.93
C ARG A 185 -11.21 -5.26 9.05
N LYS A 186 -10.21 -6.06 8.64
CA LYS A 186 -9.07 -5.65 7.82
C LYS A 186 -9.29 -6.14 6.41
N ASP A 187 -9.79 -5.29 5.52
CA ASP A 187 -10.02 -5.68 4.12
C ASP A 187 -8.82 -5.28 3.26
N VAL A 188 -8.43 -6.16 2.35
CA VAL A 188 -7.42 -5.86 1.32
C VAL A 188 -8.11 -5.04 0.23
N MET A 189 -7.62 -3.85 -0.10
CA MET A 189 -8.18 -2.99 -1.15
C MET A 189 -7.16 -2.72 -2.24
N VAL A 190 -7.56 -2.78 -3.50
CA VAL A 190 -6.77 -2.25 -4.63
C VAL A 190 -6.96 -0.74 -4.70
N CYS A 191 -5.86 -0.01 -4.76
CA CYS A 191 -5.89 1.39 -5.14
C CYS A 191 -5.93 1.51 -6.67
N VAL A 192 -6.94 2.17 -7.19
CA VAL A 192 -7.06 2.50 -8.62
C VAL A 192 -6.81 3.99 -8.78
N GLU A 193 -5.81 4.35 -9.59
CA GLU A 193 -5.47 5.74 -9.96
C GLU A 193 -5.19 6.68 -8.75
N ASN A 194 -4.75 6.16 -7.60
CA ASN A 194 -4.36 6.92 -6.38
C ASN A 194 -5.49 7.64 -5.61
N TRP A 195 -6.76 7.51 -6.01
CA TRP A 195 -7.88 8.16 -5.31
C TRP A 195 -9.13 7.27 -5.18
N MET A 196 -9.13 6.07 -5.76
CA MET A 196 -10.24 5.13 -5.66
C MET A 196 -9.80 3.79 -5.04
N TRP A 197 -10.59 3.28 -4.10
CA TRP A 197 -10.29 2.05 -3.36
C TRP A 197 -11.35 0.98 -3.66
N VAL A 198 -10.91 -0.21 -4.10
CA VAL A 198 -11.78 -1.33 -4.48
C VAL A 198 -11.45 -2.55 -3.63
N PRO A 199 -12.41 -3.21 -2.95
CA PRO A 199 -12.13 -4.39 -2.14
C PRO A 199 -11.68 -5.56 -3.01
N LEU A 200 -10.59 -6.18 -2.62
CA LEU A 200 -10.05 -7.38 -3.24
C LEU A 200 -10.67 -8.60 -2.57
N LEU A 201 -11.38 -9.40 -3.37
CA LEU A 201 -12.18 -10.50 -2.87
C LEU A 201 -11.44 -11.82 -3.00
N ARG A 202 -11.41 -12.59 -1.90
CA ARG A 202 -10.68 -13.86 -1.74
C ARG A 202 -9.18 -13.72 -1.99
N VAL A 203 -8.48 -13.16 -1.00
CA VAL A 203 -7.03 -13.33 -0.89
C VAL A 203 -6.76 -14.02 0.43
N MET A 204 -6.40 -15.30 0.37
CA MET A 204 -6.07 -16.12 1.52
C MET A 204 -4.66 -15.78 2.03
N PRO A 205 -4.37 -15.94 3.33
CA PRO A 205 -3.00 -15.87 3.83
C PRO A 205 -2.08 -16.81 3.04
N GLY A 206 -1.06 -16.26 2.37
CA GLY A 206 -0.16 -16.99 1.47
C GLY A 206 -0.30 -16.62 -0.01
N GLU A 207 -1.44 -16.09 -0.43
CA GLU A 207 -1.66 -15.61 -1.81
C GLU A 207 -1.20 -14.16 -2.02
N TYR A 208 -0.63 -13.53 -0.99
CA TYR A 208 -0.10 -12.17 -1.05
C TYR A 208 1.20 -12.02 -0.25
N GLU A 209 2.03 -11.10 -0.70
CA GLU A 209 3.25 -10.65 -0.05
C GLU A 209 3.10 -9.17 0.37
N VAL A 210 3.64 -8.79 1.53
CA VAL A 210 3.74 -7.37 1.91
C VAL A 210 4.96 -6.79 1.19
N ILE A 211 4.74 -5.76 0.36
CA ILE A 211 5.78 -5.11 -0.44
C ILE A 211 6.31 -3.82 0.22
N ALA A 212 5.49 -3.17 1.07
CA ALA A 212 5.91 -2.02 1.86
C ALA A 212 5.07 -1.89 3.14
N LEU A 213 5.70 -1.41 4.22
CA LEU A 213 5.02 -1.09 5.48
C LEU A 213 4.46 0.34 5.43
N ASN A 214 3.41 0.61 6.19
CA ASN A 214 2.85 1.96 6.29
C ASN A 214 3.79 2.90 7.05
N ASP A 215 4.40 3.88 6.37
CA ASP A 215 5.34 4.84 6.96
C ASP A 215 4.67 6.02 7.68
N GLU A 216 3.34 6.14 7.64
CA GLU A 216 2.60 7.25 8.28
C GLU A 216 2.33 7.03 9.79
N ASP A 217 2.51 5.81 10.31
CA ASP A 217 2.26 5.49 11.72
C ASP A 217 3.56 5.19 12.51
N LYS A 218 3.60 5.60 13.79
CA LYS A 218 4.68 5.31 14.77
C LYS A 218 4.99 3.81 14.98
N HIS A 219 4.31 2.92 14.28
CA HIS A 219 4.31 1.46 14.46
C HIS A 219 5.26 0.70 13.54
N VAL A 220 5.92 1.35 12.56
CA VAL A 220 6.92 0.69 11.72
C VAL A 220 8.10 0.19 12.55
N TYR A 221 8.55 1.00 13.51
CA TYR A 221 9.59 0.61 14.46
C TYR A 221 9.19 -0.61 15.27
N THR A 222 7.92 -0.76 15.68
CA THR A 222 7.47 -1.91 16.50
C THR A 222 7.50 -3.25 15.77
N ARG A 223 7.38 -3.26 14.43
CA ARG A 223 7.47 -4.50 13.63
C ARG A 223 8.93 -4.91 13.40
N LEU A 224 9.83 -3.93 13.27
CA LEU A 224 11.27 -4.15 13.13
C LEU A 224 11.98 -4.36 14.48
N ASP A 225 11.45 -3.78 15.57
CA ASP A 225 11.86 -4.00 16.97
C ASP A 225 11.15 -5.23 17.56
N ASN A 226 11.13 -6.32 16.78
CA ASN A 226 10.62 -7.60 17.24
C ASN A 226 11.70 -8.27 18.10
N ASP A 227 11.78 -7.87 19.38
CA ASP A 227 12.73 -8.40 20.36
C ASP A 227 12.74 -9.95 20.38
N CYS A 228 11.57 -10.59 20.17
CA CYS A 228 11.47 -12.05 20.12
C CYS A 228 12.19 -12.62 18.89
N MET A 229 11.95 -12.06 17.70
CA MET A 229 12.62 -12.49 16.46
C MET A 229 14.13 -12.24 16.53
N LEU A 230 14.54 -11.05 16.95
CA LEU A 230 15.94 -10.66 17.03
C LEU A 230 16.71 -11.47 18.07
N ASN A 231 16.12 -11.81 19.21
CA ASN A 231 16.77 -12.65 20.21
C ASN A 231 16.78 -14.12 19.79
N GLY A 232 15.71 -14.61 19.17
CA GLY A 232 15.66 -15.98 18.65
C GLY A 232 16.71 -16.22 17.57
N LEU A 233 16.86 -15.30 16.60
CA LEU A 233 17.90 -15.39 15.57
C LEU A 233 19.31 -15.29 16.16
N HIS A 234 19.52 -14.48 17.20
CA HIS A 234 20.81 -14.41 17.89
C HIS A 234 21.15 -15.72 18.62
N SER A 235 20.19 -16.33 19.32
CA SER A 235 20.38 -17.65 19.93
C SER A 235 20.59 -18.76 18.89
N ALA A 236 19.95 -18.67 17.73
CA ALA A 236 20.20 -19.59 16.62
C ALA A 236 21.62 -19.42 16.05
N LEU A 237 22.11 -18.18 15.92
CA LEU A 237 23.50 -17.91 15.52
C LEU A 237 24.52 -18.46 16.53
N GLN A 238 24.22 -18.45 17.82
CA GLN A 238 25.07 -19.10 18.82
C GLN A 238 25.29 -20.58 18.50
N ARG A 239 24.22 -21.29 18.15
CA ARG A 239 24.26 -22.72 17.81
C ARG A 239 24.88 -22.97 16.44
N TYR A 240 24.69 -22.03 15.51
CA TYR A 240 25.37 -22.06 14.21
C TYR A 240 26.89 -22.09 14.37
N HIS A 241 27.44 -21.28 15.29
CA HIS A 241 28.87 -21.24 15.59
C HIS A 241 29.32 -22.33 16.58
N SER A 242 28.41 -23.13 17.12
CA SER A 242 28.72 -24.22 18.05
C SER A 242 28.85 -25.56 17.33
N ALA A 243 29.47 -26.54 17.99
CA ALA A 243 29.54 -27.92 17.47
C ALA A 243 28.17 -28.63 17.42
N GLU A 244 27.16 -28.12 18.14
CA GLU A 244 25.80 -28.69 18.14
C GLU A 244 25.06 -28.38 16.83
N GLY A 245 25.40 -27.27 16.17
CA GLY A 245 24.80 -26.84 14.91
C GLY A 245 23.34 -26.38 15.05
N VAL A 246 22.79 -25.89 13.95
CA VAL A 246 21.43 -25.36 13.85
C VAL A 246 20.40 -26.49 13.88
N ASN A 247 19.36 -26.36 14.73
CA ASN A 247 18.26 -27.32 14.82
C ASN A 247 17.07 -26.95 13.91
N GLU A 248 16.02 -27.78 13.88
CA GLU A 248 14.87 -27.53 13.01
C GLU A 248 14.01 -26.33 13.44
N GLU A 249 13.94 -26.04 14.74
CA GLU A 249 13.24 -24.86 15.24
C GLU A 249 13.90 -23.56 14.79
N ASP A 250 15.23 -23.53 14.80
CA ASP A 250 16.05 -22.42 14.34
C ASP A 250 15.88 -22.19 12.82
N ARG A 251 15.87 -23.27 12.02
CA ARG A 251 15.59 -23.19 10.57
C ARG A 251 14.18 -22.68 10.30
N SER A 252 13.18 -23.18 11.04
CA SER A 252 11.79 -22.72 10.94
C SER A 252 11.65 -21.23 11.32
N LEU A 253 12.35 -20.79 12.36
CA LEU A 253 12.40 -19.38 12.76
C LEU A 253 13.00 -18.50 11.66
N ALA A 254 14.15 -18.90 11.09
CA ALA A 254 14.80 -18.18 10.01
C ALA A 254 13.93 -18.14 8.73
N ALA A 255 13.29 -19.26 8.37
CA ALA A 255 12.36 -19.32 7.24
C ALA A 255 11.16 -18.39 7.44
N ARG A 256 10.62 -18.32 8.67
CA ARG A 256 9.56 -17.37 9.02
C ARG A 256 10.05 -15.92 8.90
N ALA A 257 11.27 -15.63 9.35
CA ALA A 257 11.86 -14.31 9.20
C ALA A 257 11.98 -13.91 7.72
N LEU A 258 12.44 -14.80 6.83
CA LEU A 258 12.48 -14.50 5.40
C LEU A 258 11.08 -14.30 4.79
N LYS A 259 10.09 -15.11 5.19
CA LYS A 259 8.71 -14.95 4.72
C LYS A 259 8.09 -13.63 5.14
N GLU A 260 8.36 -13.17 6.37
CA GLU A 260 7.77 -11.95 6.91
C GLU A 260 8.50 -10.67 6.47
N TYR A 261 9.82 -10.73 6.29
CA TYR A 261 10.66 -9.55 6.09
C TYR A 261 11.38 -9.50 4.73
N GLY A 262 11.51 -10.62 4.01
CA GLY A 262 12.38 -10.72 2.82
C GLY A 262 12.01 -9.82 1.64
N ASN A 263 10.72 -9.51 1.47
CA ASN A 263 10.22 -8.69 0.36
C ASN A 263 9.95 -7.23 0.75
N LEU A 264 10.31 -6.84 1.98
CA LEU A 264 10.08 -5.49 2.47
C LEU A 264 11.09 -4.51 1.86
N GLN A 265 10.58 -3.44 1.26
CA GLN A 265 11.40 -2.29 0.86
C GLN A 265 11.33 -1.20 1.92
N MET A 266 12.49 -0.65 2.29
CA MET A 266 12.63 0.35 3.36
C MET A 266 13.31 1.61 2.83
N ASP A 267 12.66 2.75 3.02
CA ASP A 267 13.13 4.02 2.43
C ASP A 267 14.27 4.65 3.24
N THR A 268 14.29 4.48 4.56
CA THR A 268 15.35 5.05 5.43
C THR A 268 16.49 4.08 5.69
N ASP A 269 17.69 4.63 5.86
CA ASP A 269 18.91 3.91 6.25
C ASP A 269 18.75 3.22 7.62
N VAL A 270 18.09 3.88 8.58
CA VAL A 270 17.75 3.33 9.89
C VAL A 270 16.88 2.07 9.78
N MET A 271 15.83 2.11 8.97
CA MET A 271 14.92 0.97 8.79
C MET A 271 15.59 -0.16 8.01
N ARG A 272 16.41 0.17 7.01
CA ARG A 272 17.25 -0.81 6.30
C ARG A 272 18.23 -1.52 7.24
N CYS A 273 18.91 -0.81 8.13
CA CYS A 273 19.77 -1.45 9.15
C CYS A 273 19.01 -2.46 10.01
N LYS A 274 17.80 -2.09 10.48
CA LYS A 274 16.98 -3.00 11.30
C LYS A 274 16.48 -4.21 10.51
N LEU A 275 16.05 -3.99 9.27
CA LEU A 275 15.64 -5.07 8.37
C LEU A 275 16.79 -6.06 8.12
N TYR A 276 17.98 -5.54 7.79
CA TYR A 276 19.13 -6.37 7.48
C TYR A 276 19.70 -7.10 8.71
N ALA A 277 19.50 -6.53 9.92
CA ALA A 277 19.77 -7.23 11.18
C ALA A 277 18.87 -8.44 11.43
N ILE A 278 17.75 -8.58 10.70
CA ILE A 278 16.88 -9.77 10.71
C ILE A 278 17.26 -10.70 9.56
N LEU A 279 17.39 -10.15 8.34
CA LEU A 279 17.59 -10.95 7.14
C LEU A 279 18.96 -11.63 7.07
N LEU A 280 20.04 -10.93 7.47
CA LEU A 280 21.38 -11.51 7.36
C LEU A 280 21.56 -12.75 8.26
N PRO A 281 21.20 -12.72 9.55
CA PRO A 281 21.19 -13.94 10.37
C PRO A 281 20.32 -15.05 9.78
N ALA A 282 19.13 -14.71 9.25
CA ALA A 282 18.23 -15.70 8.68
C ALA A 282 18.84 -16.41 7.45
N TYR A 283 19.49 -15.67 6.55
CA TYR A 283 20.22 -16.28 5.43
C TYR A 283 21.39 -17.14 5.89
N THR A 284 22.17 -16.68 6.87
CA THR A 284 23.29 -17.44 7.45
C THR A 284 22.83 -18.76 8.07
N ILE A 285 21.77 -18.72 8.90
CA ILE A 285 21.20 -19.90 9.57
C ILE A 285 20.68 -20.94 8.57
N LEU A 286 20.11 -20.49 7.45
CA LEU A 286 19.58 -21.36 6.39
C LEU A 286 20.65 -21.84 5.40
N GLY A 287 21.89 -21.37 5.51
CA GLY A 287 22.96 -21.72 4.56
C GLY A 287 22.77 -21.11 3.17
N MET A 288 22.06 -20.00 3.06
CA MET A 288 21.83 -19.27 1.80
C MET A 288 23.01 -18.33 1.52
N GLU A 289 24.16 -18.91 1.17
CA GLU A 289 25.45 -18.19 1.06
C GLU A 289 25.43 -17.08 0.01
N GLU A 290 24.78 -17.30 -1.14
CA GLU A 290 24.70 -16.28 -2.19
C GLU A 290 23.88 -15.06 -1.76
N GLU A 291 22.73 -15.29 -1.14
CA GLU A 291 21.82 -14.25 -0.65
C GLU A 291 22.45 -13.49 0.51
N ALA A 292 23.13 -14.20 1.42
CA ALA A 292 23.92 -13.59 2.48
C ALA A 292 25.03 -12.69 1.89
N ALA A 293 25.81 -13.18 0.91
CA ALA A 293 26.87 -12.40 0.28
C ALA A 293 26.34 -11.15 -0.45
N LYS A 294 25.22 -11.29 -1.19
CA LYS A 294 24.54 -10.16 -1.84
C LYS A 294 24.11 -9.12 -0.80
N LEU A 295 23.52 -9.56 0.31
CA LEU A 295 23.09 -8.66 1.38
C LEU A 295 24.26 -7.98 2.08
N VAL A 296 25.37 -8.69 2.33
CA VAL A 296 26.61 -8.12 2.87
C VAL A 296 27.12 -7.00 1.96
N GLY A 297 27.16 -7.20 0.64
CA GLY A 297 27.57 -6.16 -0.31
C GLY A 297 26.67 -4.92 -0.29
N VAL A 298 25.35 -5.11 -0.13
CA VAL A 298 24.40 -4.00 0.05
C VAL A 298 24.67 -3.25 1.36
N MET A 299 24.86 -3.98 2.46
CA MET A 299 25.16 -3.38 3.76
C MET A 299 26.49 -2.60 3.75
N GLN A 300 27.54 -3.13 3.12
CA GLN A 300 28.82 -2.44 2.94
C GLN A 300 28.67 -1.11 2.21
N THR A 301 27.91 -1.09 1.13
CA THR A 301 27.66 0.12 0.33
C THR A 301 26.85 1.14 1.11
N MET A 302 25.92 0.68 1.94
CA MET A 302 25.06 1.55 2.75
C MET A 302 25.78 2.12 3.97
N LEU A 303 26.70 1.36 4.58
CA LEU A 303 27.26 1.65 5.90
C LEU A 303 27.85 3.06 6.06
N PRO A 304 28.61 3.62 5.09
CA PRO A 304 29.16 4.98 5.19
C PRO A 304 28.07 6.08 5.18
N LEU A 305 26.88 5.77 4.67
CA LEU A 305 25.77 6.71 4.55
C LEU A 305 24.92 6.77 5.82
N VAL A 306 25.05 5.79 6.72
CA VAL A 306 24.25 5.68 7.94
C VAL A 306 24.71 6.71 8.97
N LYS A 307 23.90 7.77 9.16
CA LYS A 307 24.20 8.84 10.13
C LYS A 307 23.82 8.46 11.56
N ALA A 308 22.84 7.58 11.72
CA ALA A 308 22.37 7.16 13.04
C ALA A 308 23.37 6.18 13.67
N GLU A 309 24.07 6.65 14.71
CA GLU A 309 25.11 5.91 15.44
C GLU A 309 24.67 4.49 15.85
N GLN A 310 23.48 4.37 16.47
CA GLN A 310 22.95 3.07 16.92
C GLN A 310 22.62 2.13 15.77
N SER A 311 22.09 2.66 14.66
CA SER A 311 21.76 1.86 13.48
C SER A 311 23.02 1.40 12.76
N ARG A 312 24.07 2.23 12.74
CA ARG A 312 25.38 1.87 12.20
C ARG A 312 26.02 0.77 13.05
N ALA A 313 26.02 0.91 14.38
CA ALA A 313 26.50 -0.11 15.31
C ALA A 313 25.76 -1.43 15.16
N LEU A 314 24.42 -1.41 15.06
CA LEU A 314 23.61 -2.59 14.79
C LEU A 314 24.06 -3.30 13.52
N ALA A 315 24.24 -2.56 12.42
CA ALA A 315 24.65 -3.13 11.15
C ALA A 315 26.05 -3.78 11.21
N VAL A 316 27.05 -3.13 11.81
CA VAL A 316 28.41 -3.69 11.92
C VAL A 316 28.48 -4.89 12.86
N VAL A 317 27.74 -4.86 13.98
CA VAL A 317 27.66 -5.98 14.92
C VAL A 317 26.99 -7.20 14.26
N THR A 318 25.92 -6.98 13.49
CA THR A 318 25.30 -8.07 12.69
C THR A 318 26.27 -8.60 11.64
N LEU A 319 26.97 -7.72 10.91
CA LEU A 319 27.94 -8.13 9.90
C LEU A 319 29.06 -8.97 10.51
N TYR A 320 29.62 -8.55 11.65
CA TYR A 320 30.63 -9.33 12.35
C TYR A 320 30.12 -10.72 12.73
N GLY A 321 29.00 -10.81 13.46
CA GLY A 321 28.47 -12.09 13.92
C GLY A 321 28.03 -13.07 12.83
N CYS A 322 27.79 -12.60 11.60
CA CYS A 322 27.37 -13.44 10.47
C CYS A 322 28.50 -13.75 9.48
N THR A 323 29.63 -13.05 9.52
CA THR A 323 30.71 -13.19 8.52
C THR A 323 32.08 -13.51 9.10
N ASP A 324 32.26 -13.36 10.42
CA ASP A 324 33.56 -13.57 11.08
C ASP A 324 34.72 -12.76 10.46
N SER A 325 34.39 -11.59 9.90
CA SER A 325 35.38 -10.75 9.22
C SER A 325 36.09 -9.82 10.20
N SER A 326 37.42 -9.83 10.15
CA SER A 326 38.29 -8.94 10.95
C SER A 326 38.01 -7.44 10.69
N ILE A 327 37.54 -7.09 9.49
CA ILE A 327 37.15 -5.72 9.16
C ILE A 327 35.96 -5.29 10.03
N TYR A 328 34.92 -6.14 10.12
CA TYR A 328 33.74 -5.82 10.90
C TYR A 328 33.95 -5.97 12.39
N TYR A 329 34.85 -6.86 12.82
CA TYR A 329 35.32 -6.91 14.20
C TYR A 329 35.81 -5.53 14.65
N HIS A 330 36.79 -4.95 13.94
CA HIS A 330 37.32 -3.63 14.30
C HIS A 330 36.26 -2.52 14.25
N LEU A 331 35.41 -2.52 13.21
CA LEU A 331 34.34 -1.53 13.08
C LEU A 331 33.26 -1.67 14.16
N ALA A 332 32.96 -2.89 14.62
CA ALA A 332 32.00 -3.14 15.68
C ALA A 332 32.53 -2.67 17.04
N HIS A 333 33.79 -2.98 17.35
CA HIS A 333 34.45 -2.47 18.57
C HIS A 333 34.57 -0.95 18.57
N GLU A 334 35.00 -0.33 17.46
CA GLU A 334 35.06 1.13 17.34
C GLU A 334 33.68 1.78 17.60
N ALA A 335 32.60 1.15 17.13
CA ALA A 335 31.24 1.67 17.29
C ALA A 335 30.66 1.46 18.70
N VAL A 336 31.01 0.37 19.40
CA VAL A 336 30.35 -0.07 20.64
C VAL A 336 31.17 0.21 21.90
N ASP A 337 32.50 0.14 21.83
CA ASP A 337 33.38 0.33 22.99
C ASP A 337 33.21 1.67 23.72
N PRO A 338 32.92 2.81 23.04
CA PRO A 338 32.61 4.05 23.74
C PRO A 338 31.44 3.91 24.73
N TRP A 339 30.46 3.06 24.43
CA TRP A 339 29.27 2.88 25.27
C TRP A 339 29.51 2.02 26.50
N LYS A 340 30.55 1.18 26.50
CA LYS A 340 30.97 0.41 27.68
C LYS A 340 31.43 1.31 28.83
N LYS A 341 31.82 2.55 28.52
CA LYS A 341 32.25 3.58 29.48
C LYS A 341 31.09 4.47 29.97
N GLU A 342 29.89 4.34 29.42
CA GLU A 342 28.71 5.09 29.86
C GLU A 342 28.18 4.51 31.19
N GLU A 343 27.86 5.35 32.18
CA GLU A 343 27.35 4.87 33.49
C GLU A 343 25.99 4.17 33.39
N LYS A 344 25.13 4.61 32.46
CA LYS A 344 23.78 4.06 32.25
C LYS A 344 23.41 4.08 30.76
N PRO A 345 23.95 3.15 29.94
CA PRO A 345 23.59 3.06 28.54
C PRO A 345 22.11 2.72 28.36
N LYS A 346 21.52 3.22 27.26
CA LYS A 346 20.14 2.86 26.89
C LYS A 346 20.02 1.34 26.67
N LYS A 347 18.84 0.76 26.92
CA LYS A 347 18.57 -0.69 26.74
C LYS A 347 19.07 -1.23 25.38
N SER A 348 18.85 -0.48 24.30
CA SER A 348 19.30 -0.86 22.95
C SER A 348 20.83 -0.92 22.81
N LYS A 349 21.56 0.03 23.42
CA LYS A 349 23.03 0.01 23.46
C LYS A 349 23.53 -1.17 24.29
N GLN A 350 22.91 -1.41 25.45
CA GLN A 350 23.28 -2.55 26.30
C GLN A 350 23.10 -3.89 25.58
N GLN A 351 22.03 -4.04 24.79
CA GLN A 351 21.82 -5.24 23.97
C GLN A 351 22.95 -5.42 22.94
N LEU A 352 23.39 -4.34 22.27
CA LEU A 352 24.49 -4.41 21.30
C LEU A 352 25.84 -4.71 21.96
N ILE A 353 26.11 -4.16 23.15
CA ILE A 353 27.29 -4.49 23.95
C ILE A 353 27.32 -5.99 24.24
N ASN A 354 26.23 -6.53 24.79
CA ASN A 354 26.16 -7.96 25.12
C ASN A 354 26.32 -8.85 23.88
N ARG A 355 25.69 -8.47 22.75
CA ARG A 355 25.80 -9.23 21.49
C ARG A 355 27.23 -9.25 20.94
N LEU A 356 27.94 -8.13 21.03
CA LEU A 356 29.33 -8.05 20.61
C LEU A 356 30.21 -8.97 21.47
N ASP A 357 30.06 -8.90 22.80
CA ASP A 357 30.79 -9.76 23.73
C ASP A 357 30.48 -11.26 23.52
N ASP A 358 29.23 -11.59 23.20
CA ASP A 358 28.81 -12.94 22.83
C ASP A 358 29.49 -13.40 21.52
N TYR A 359 29.54 -12.56 20.49
CA TYR A 359 30.22 -12.90 19.24
C TYR A 359 31.71 -13.12 19.41
N ASP A 360 32.41 -12.29 20.19
CA ASP A 360 33.83 -12.48 20.50
C ASP A 360 34.07 -13.84 21.16
N ARG A 361 33.19 -14.22 22.10
CA ARG A 361 33.25 -15.51 22.75
C ARG A 361 33.00 -16.68 21.80
N TRP A 362 32.04 -16.56 20.88
CA TRP A 362 31.67 -17.65 19.97
C TRP A 362 32.73 -17.84 18.88
N LEU A 363 33.28 -16.73 18.36
CA LEU A 363 34.28 -16.70 17.28
C LEU A 363 35.72 -16.83 17.80
N ARG A 364 35.92 -16.73 19.12
CA ARG A 364 37.22 -16.87 19.84
C ARG A 364 38.22 -15.75 19.52
N HIS A 365 37.74 -14.52 19.49
CA HIS A 365 38.54 -13.31 19.28
C HIS A 365 38.84 -12.55 20.57
#